data_AF-A0A957UNS9-F1
#
_entry.id   AF-A0A957UNS9-F1
#
_cell.length_a   1.000
_cell.length_b   1.000
_cell.length_c   1.000
_cell.angle_alpha   90.00
_cell.angle_beta   90.00
_cell.angle_gamma   90.00
#
_symmetry.space_group_name_H-M   'P 1'
#
loop_
_entity.id
_entity.type
_entity.pdbx_description
1 polymer ?
#
loop_
_entity_poly.entity_id
_entity_poly.type
_entity_poly.pdbx_seq_one_letter_code
_entity_poly.pdbx_strand_id
1 'polypeptide(L)'
;AQQTIYFRNQRVEPSSNYTYDALYRLICATGREHLGQQANGARKAPTAPDAFNAFHTTLDHPGNGQAMGTYREFYVYDDVGNFLEMEHRGTDPKHPGWARSYNYEQASLLESGKQSNRL
;
A
#
# COMPACT_ATOMS: atom_id res chain seq x y z
N ALA A 1 21.56 11.43 2.57
CA ALA A 1 20.15 11.73 2.87
C ALA A 1 19.45 12.11 1.57
N GLN A 2 18.19 11.71 1.37
CA GLN A 2 17.44 12.09 0.16
C GLN A 2 16.75 13.44 0.37
N GLN A 3 16.50 14.18 -0.71
CA GLN A 3 15.98 15.56 -0.63
C GLN A 3 14.47 15.60 -0.39
N THR A 4 14.01 16.61 0.34
CA THR A 4 12.60 17.02 0.39
C THR A 4 12.16 17.52 -0.99
N ILE A 5 11.00 17.05 -1.46
CA ILE A 5 10.43 17.41 -2.76
C ILE A 5 9.22 18.33 -2.53
N TYR A 6 9.02 19.29 -3.43
CA TYR A 6 7.82 20.12 -3.46
C TYR A 6 7.06 19.86 -4.75
N PHE A 7 5.81 19.43 -4.65
CA PHE A 7 4.96 19.14 -5.81
C PHE A 7 3.53 19.57 -5.55
N ARG A 8 2.92 20.30 -6.50
CA ARG A 8 1.56 20.87 -6.35
C ARG A 8 1.35 21.59 -5.00
N ASN A 9 2.33 22.39 -4.58
CA ASN A 9 2.36 23.10 -3.29
C ASN A 9 2.31 22.19 -2.04
N GLN A 10 2.60 20.91 -2.19
CA GLN A 10 2.76 19.96 -1.09
C GLN A 10 4.24 19.66 -0.87
N ARG A 11 4.67 19.73 0.40
CA ARG A 11 6.01 19.32 0.85
C ARG A 11 6.01 17.81 1.10
N VAL A 12 6.92 17.10 0.47
CA VAL A 12 7.07 15.64 0.56
C VAL A 12 8.43 15.33 1.19
N GLU A 13 8.39 14.86 2.43
CA GLU A 13 9.58 14.43 3.15
C GLU A 13 10.06 13.05 2.65
N PRO A 14 11.38 12.78 2.71
CA PRO A 14 11.93 11.47 2.40
C PRO A 14 11.74 10.45 3.54
N SER A 15 11.23 10.89 4.71
CA SER A 15 11.04 10.04 5.87
C SER A 15 9.80 9.16 5.73
N SER A 16 9.90 7.96 6.31
CA SER A 16 8.78 7.05 6.52
C SER A 16 8.60 6.81 8.01
N ASN A 17 7.35 6.64 8.46
CA ASN A 17 7.04 6.29 9.83
C ASN A 17 6.25 4.99 9.85
N TYR A 18 6.50 4.17 10.86
CA TYR A 18 5.86 2.87 11.04
C TYR A 18 5.35 2.80 12.48
N THR A 19 4.07 2.48 12.64
CA THR A 19 3.44 2.27 13.94
C THR A 19 3.05 0.81 14.07
N TYR A 20 3.35 0.23 15.21
CA TYR A 20 3.10 -1.18 15.50
C TYR A 20 2.14 -1.32 16.66
N ASP A 21 1.38 -2.42 16.68
CA ASP A 21 0.66 -2.85 17.87
C ASP A 21 1.59 -3.53 18.89
N ALA A 22 1.05 -3.96 20.03
CA ALA A 22 1.81 -4.60 21.11
C ALA A 22 2.41 -5.97 20.72
N LEU A 23 1.92 -6.58 19.62
CA LEU A 23 2.46 -7.82 19.06
C LEU A 23 3.50 -7.55 17.96
N TYR A 24 3.90 -6.29 17.79
CA TYR A 24 4.82 -5.82 16.75
C TYR A 24 4.29 -6.04 15.33
N ARG A 25 2.96 -6.07 15.14
CA ARG A 25 2.35 -6.06 13.80
C ARG A 25 2.25 -4.62 13.31
N LEU A 26 2.62 -4.37 12.06
CA LEU A 26 2.52 -3.05 11.45
C LEU A 26 1.05 -2.66 11.31
N ILE A 27 0.60 -1.59 11.98
CA ILE A 27 -0.79 -1.12 11.92
C ILE A 27 -0.95 0.17 11.11
N CYS A 28 0.13 0.93 10.94
CA CYS A 28 0.12 2.15 10.14
C CYS A 28 1.50 2.42 9.54
N ALA A 29 1.54 2.78 8.26
CA ALA A 29 2.74 3.26 7.59
C ALA A 29 2.46 4.61 6.92
N THR A 30 3.43 5.51 6.97
CA THR A 30 3.43 6.74 6.15
C THR A 30 4.70 6.81 5.34
N GLY A 31 4.59 7.35 4.13
CA GLY A 31 5.74 7.59 3.29
C GLY A 31 5.38 8.46 2.09
N ARG A 32 6.20 8.38 1.06
CA ARG A 32 5.97 9.06 -0.21
C ARG A 32 5.75 8.06 -1.34
N GLU A 33 4.89 8.44 -2.25
CA GLU A 33 4.55 7.67 -3.44
C GLU A 33 4.83 8.51 -4.68
N HIS A 34 5.22 7.85 -5.76
CA HIS A 34 5.26 8.51 -7.05
C HIS A 34 3.83 8.64 -7.57
N LEU A 35 3.44 9.85 -7.92
CA LEU A 35 2.14 10.20 -8.45
C LEU A 35 2.01 9.83 -9.94
N GLY A 36 2.60 8.70 -10.34
CA GLY A 36 2.83 8.26 -11.72
C GLY A 36 1.68 8.56 -12.67
N GLN A 37 2.03 9.17 -13.80
CA GLN A 37 1.19 9.29 -14.98
C GLN A 37 1.42 8.00 -15.78
N GLN A 38 0.42 7.11 -15.87
CA GLN A 38 0.45 6.09 -16.92
C GLN A 38 0.45 6.81 -18.28
N ALA A 39 0.93 6.18 -19.35
CA ALA A 39 0.96 6.76 -20.71
C ALA A 39 -0.42 7.27 -21.21
N ASN A 40 -1.51 6.92 -20.53
CA ASN A 40 -2.89 7.35 -20.78
C ASN A 40 -3.54 8.12 -19.60
N GLY A 41 -2.77 8.51 -18.58
CA GLY A 41 -3.23 9.37 -17.48
C GLY A 41 -4.07 8.71 -16.38
N ALA A 42 -4.38 7.41 -16.44
CA ALA A 42 -5.16 6.73 -15.41
C ALA A 42 -4.27 5.91 -14.46
N ARG A 43 -4.28 6.16 -13.14
CA ARG A 43 -3.76 5.16 -12.19
C ARG A 43 -4.81 4.08 -11.96
N LYS A 44 -4.45 2.82 -12.18
CA LYS A 44 -5.27 1.69 -11.77
C LYS A 44 -4.94 1.31 -10.33
N ALA A 45 -5.94 0.86 -9.57
CA ALA A 45 -5.72 0.25 -8.27
C ALA A 45 -4.81 -0.99 -8.42
N PRO A 46 -3.99 -1.33 -7.42
CA PRO A 46 -3.13 -2.50 -7.50
C PRO A 46 -3.97 -3.78 -7.60
N THR A 47 -3.89 -4.43 -8.75
CA THR A 47 -4.49 -5.74 -9.00
C THR A 47 -3.71 -6.84 -8.27
N ALA A 48 -4.39 -7.94 -7.94
CA ALA A 48 -3.75 -9.12 -7.37
C ALA A 48 -2.59 -9.59 -8.29
N PRO A 49 -1.51 -10.15 -7.73
CA PRO A 49 -0.45 -10.75 -8.53
C PRO A 49 -1.03 -11.82 -9.46
N ASP A 50 -0.98 -11.62 -10.77
CA ASP A 50 -1.21 -12.68 -11.77
C ASP A 50 0.07 -12.94 -12.56
N ALA A 51 0.10 -14.05 -13.30
CA ALA A 51 1.29 -14.45 -14.07
C ALA A 51 1.64 -13.47 -15.22
N PHE A 52 0.75 -12.53 -15.53
CA PHE A 52 0.84 -11.61 -16.67
C PHE A 52 0.86 -10.15 -16.22
N ASN A 53 1.21 -9.89 -14.95
CA ASN A 53 0.91 -8.63 -14.29
C ASN A 53 1.87 -7.51 -14.71
N ALA A 54 1.74 -7.07 -15.96
CA ALA A 54 2.46 -5.95 -16.55
C ALA A 54 2.30 -4.67 -15.72
N PHE A 55 1.20 -4.54 -14.96
CA PHE A 55 0.97 -3.40 -14.07
C PHE A 55 2.09 -3.20 -13.02
N HIS A 56 2.70 -4.27 -12.52
CA HIS A 56 3.79 -4.19 -11.53
C HIS A 56 5.19 -4.12 -12.17
N THR A 57 5.33 -4.49 -13.44
CA THR A 57 6.63 -4.64 -14.11
C THR A 57 6.92 -3.53 -15.14
N THR A 58 5.91 -2.78 -15.60
CA THR A 58 6.11 -1.57 -16.40
C THR A 58 6.02 -0.33 -15.51
N LEU A 59 7.05 -0.08 -14.71
CA LEU A 59 7.37 1.29 -14.30
C LEU A 59 7.98 1.97 -15.52
N ASP A 60 7.13 2.36 -16.46
CA ASP A 60 7.52 3.20 -17.59
C ASP A 60 8.16 4.46 -17.02
N HIS A 61 9.38 4.73 -17.49
CA HIS A 61 10.29 5.71 -16.93
C HIS A 61 9.61 7.09 -16.71
N PRO A 62 9.78 7.71 -15.53
CA PRO A 62 8.90 8.75 -14.99
C PRO A 62 9.20 10.10 -15.63
N GLY A 63 8.24 10.68 -16.33
CA GLY A 63 8.42 11.99 -16.96
C GLY A 63 8.70 13.15 -15.97
N ASN A 64 8.50 12.94 -14.67
CA ASN A 64 8.85 13.92 -13.65
C ASN A 64 9.09 13.26 -12.29
N GLY A 65 10.34 13.04 -11.90
CA GLY A 65 10.72 12.52 -10.58
C GLY A 65 10.36 13.43 -9.40
N GLN A 66 9.85 14.65 -9.66
CA GLN A 66 9.25 15.52 -8.66
C GLN A 66 7.75 15.27 -8.47
N ALA A 67 7.09 14.48 -9.32
CA ALA A 67 5.67 14.15 -9.17
C ALA A 67 5.47 13.17 -8.02
N MET A 68 5.63 13.66 -6.80
CA MET A 68 5.55 12.89 -5.56
C MET A 68 4.39 13.39 -4.71
N GLY A 69 3.78 12.47 -3.98
CA GLY A 69 2.81 12.74 -2.94
C GLY A 69 3.19 11.95 -1.69
N THR A 70 2.43 12.16 -0.62
CA THR A 70 2.51 11.31 0.58
C THR A 70 1.35 10.34 0.63
N TYR A 71 1.59 9.18 1.19
CA TYR A 71 0.54 8.21 1.51
C TYR A 71 0.49 7.94 3.03
N ARG A 72 -0.67 7.45 3.47
CA ARG A 72 -0.84 6.78 4.75
C ARG A 72 -1.59 5.47 4.52
N GLU A 73 -1.02 4.37 5.00
CA GLU A 73 -1.58 3.04 4.91
C GLU A 73 -1.97 2.54 6.29
N PHE A 74 -3.13 1.90 6.39
CA PHE A 74 -3.61 1.21 7.57
C PHE A 74 -3.72 -0.28 7.32
N TYR A 75 -3.44 -1.05 8.36
CA TYR A 75 -3.29 -2.50 8.29
C TYR A 75 -4.14 -3.11 9.42
N VAL A 76 -5.14 -3.91 9.04
CA VAL A 76 -6.07 -4.53 9.98
C VAL A 76 -5.82 -6.02 10.03
N TYR A 77 -5.78 -6.57 11.23
CA TYR A 77 -5.59 -8.00 11.47
C TYR A 77 -6.72 -8.54 12.34
N ASP A 78 -7.03 -9.82 12.20
CA ASP A 78 -7.85 -10.52 13.18
C ASP A 78 -7.03 -10.97 14.41
N ASP A 79 -7.73 -11.64 15.33
CA ASP A 79 -7.16 -12.12 16.60
C ASP A 79 -6.08 -13.20 16.41
N VAL A 80 -6.09 -13.92 15.28
CA VAL A 80 -5.11 -14.99 14.99
C VAL A 80 -4.03 -14.54 13.99
N GLY A 81 -4.00 -13.25 13.65
CA GLY A 81 -2.96 -12.64 12.84
C GLY A 81 -3.19 -12.70 11.34
N ASN A 82 -4.38 -13.08 10.86
CA ASN A 82 -4.73 -12.93 9.47
C ASN A 82 -4.81 -11.46 9.09
N PHE A 83 -4.28 -11.11 7.93
CA PHE A 83 -4.34 -9.76 7.42
C PHE A 83 -5.70 -9.53 6.77
N LEU A 84 -6.60 -8.75 7.38
CA LEU A 84 -7.98 -8.57 6.92
C LEU A 84 -8.12 -7.46 5.87
N GLU A 85 -7.45 -6.34 6.10
CA GLU A 85 -7.59 -5.15 5.26
C GLU A 85 -6.31 -4.34 5.17
N MET A 86 -6.02 -3.87 3.96
CA MET A 86 -5.08 -2.79 3.69
C MET A 86 -5.87 -1.59 3.16
N GLU A 87 -5.82 -0.47 3.87
CA GLU A 87 -6.38 0.80 3.39
C GLU A 87 -5.23 1.76 3.04
N HIS A 88 -5.07 2.05 1.75
CA HIS A 88 -4.10 3.03 1.26
C HIS A 88 -4.78 4.36 0.98
N ARG A 89 -4.34 5.42 1.65
CA ARG A 89 -4.80 6.80 1.41
C ARG A 89 -3.67 7.63 0.82
N GLY A 90 -3.84 8.04 -0.43
CA GLY A 90 -2.93 8.95 -1.14
C GLY A 90 -3.35 10.40 -0.96
N THR A 91 -2.45 11.34 -1.27
CA THR A 91 -2.74 12.78 -1.19
C THR A 91 -3.18 13.41 -2.50
N ASP A 92 -3.14 12.67 -3.62
CA ASP A 92 -3.63 13.16 -4.90
C ASP A 92 -5.17 13.03 -4.97
N PRO A 93 -5.93 14.13 -5.07
CA PRO A 93 -7.40 14.05 -5.13
C PRO A 93 -7.93 13.25 -6.33
N LYS A 94 -7.13 13.13 -7.41
CA LYS A 94 -7.50 12.30 -8.58
C LYS A 94 -7.41 10.81 -8.29
N HIS A 95 -6.60 10.43 -7.31
CA HIS A 95 -6.34 9.06 -6.89
C HIS A 95 -6.24 9.02 -5.37
N PRO A 96 -7.37 9.18 -4.66
CA PRO A 96 -7.39 9.39 -3.21
C PRO A 96 -6.94 8.15 -2.42
N GLY A 97 -6.88 6.98 -3.07
CA GLY A 97 -6.48 5.74 -2.42
C GLY A 97 -7.19 4.52 -2.97
N TRP A 98 -7.01 3.40 -2.29
CA TRP A 98 -7.68 2.13 -2.52
C TRP A 98 -7.71 1.33 -1.23
N ALA A 99 -8.65 0.41 -1.12
CA ALA A 99 -8.68 -0.58 -0.06
C ALA A 99 -8.59 -1.98 -0.67
N ARG A 100 -7.96 -2.90 0.06
CA ARG A 100 -7.91 -4.33 -0.29
C ARG A 100 -8.32 -5.14 0.92
N SER A 101 -9.37 -5.93 0.76
CA SER A 101 -9.81 -6.89 1.75
C SER A 101 -9.29 -8.29 1.41
N TYR A 102 -9.07 -9.09 2.44
CA TYR A 102 -8.54 -10.44 2.35
C TYR A 102 -9.49 -11.39 3.06
N ASN A 103 -9.89 -12.45 2.36
CA ASN A 103 -10.76 -13.48 2.90
C ASN A 103 -9.97 -14.78 3.04
N TYR A 104 -10.15 -15.43 4.18
CA TYR A 104 -9.51 -16.69 4.50
C TYR A 104 -10.59 -17.74 4.73
N GLU A 105 -10.60 -18.76 3.88
CA GLU A 105 -11.61 -19.83 3.90
C GLU A 105 -10.99 -21.19 4.29
N GLN A 106 -9.66 -21.26 4.34
CA GLN A 106 -8.94 -22.45 4.75
C GLN A 106 -8.88 -22.54 6.28
N ALA A 107 -9.25 -23.72 6.80
CA ALA A 107 -9.03 -24.06 8.20
C ALA A 107 -7.56 -23.90 8.60
N SER A 108 -7.32 -23.43 9.82
CA SER A 108 -5.98 -23.34 10.39
C SER A 108 -5.42 -24.75 10.61
N LEU A 109 -4.15 -24.97 10.24
CA LEU A 109 -3.43 -26.21 10.57
C LEU A 109 -2.71 -26.11 11.92
N LEU A 110 -2.77 -24.95 12.57
CA LEU A 110 -2.18 -24.69 13.87
C LEU A 110 -3.22 -24.80 14.99
N GLU A 111 -4.46 -24.39 14.72
CA GLU A 111 -5.52 -24.27 15.71
C GLU A 111 -6.84 -24.86 15.23
N SER A 112 -7.35 -25.88 15.94
CA SER A 112 -8.65 -26.48 15.63
C SER A 112 -9.78 -25.46 15.80
N GLY A 113 -10.66 -25.35 14.80
CA GLY A 113 -11.81 -24.44 14.82
C GLY A 113 -11.50 -22.99 14.43
N LYS A 114 -10.23 -22.65 14.09
CA LYS A 114 -9.85 -21.35 13.54
C LYS A 114 -9.69 -21.42 12.01
N GLN A 115 -9.82 -20.26 11.37
CA GLN A 115 -9.61 -20.07 9.95
C GLN A 115 -8.24 -19.44 9.76
N SER A 116 -7.28 -20.20 9.23
CA SER A 116 -6.08 -19.66 8.62
C SER A 116 -5.18 -18.76 9.55
N ASN A 117 -3.98 -18.36 9.15
CA ASN A 117 -3.46 -18.61 7.82
C ASN A 117 -2.47 -19.72 7.66
N ARG A 118 -1.17 -19.56 7.91
CA ARG A 118 -0.28 -20.53 7.28
C ARG A 118 0.86 -20.94 8.18
N LEU A 119 0.76 -22.16 8.69
CA LEU A 119 1.40 -23.30 8.01
C LEU A 119 0.35 -24.38 7.78
#